data_AF-A0A3D0WBG3-F1
#
_entry.id   AF-A0A3D0WBG3-F1
#
_cell.length_a   1.000
_cell.length_b   1.000
_cell.length_c   1.000
_cell.angle_alpha   90.00
_cell.angle_beta   90.00
_cell.angle_gamma   90.00
#
_symmetry.space_group_name_H-M   'P 1'
#
loop_
_entity.id
_entity.type
_entity.pdbx_description
1 polymer ?
#
loop_
_entity_poly.entity_id
_entity_poly.type
_entity_poly.pdbx_seq_one_letter_code
_entity_poly.pdbx_strand_id
1 'polypeptide(L)'
;MILALLLFAQVTPSDAVAGYADCLSSRINADPAMIDPPAEVAARLAIYDAALKLCAPKRKSARPEDAAMFDKVDASTRKVLEDPVSAEQVDGDLADVPRP
;
A
#
# COMPACT_ATOMS: atom_id res chain seq x y z
N MET A 1 -16.71 -31.91 24.95
CA MET A 1 -16.77 -31.21 23.64
C MET A 1 -17.22 -29.79 23.87
N ILE A 2 -16.33 -28.81 23.81
CA ILE A 2 -16.68 -27.44 23.40
C ILE A 2 -15.54 -26.98 22.49
N LEU A 3 -15.81 -26.98 21.19
CA LEU A 3 -14.93 -26.53 20.13
C LEU A 3 -14.91 -25.00 20.20
N ALA A 4 -13.94 -24.42 20.90
CA ALA A 4 -13.71 -22.98 20.85
C ALA A 4 -13.05 -22.66 19.51
N LEU A 5 -13.89 -22.50 18.48
CA LEU A 5 -13.56 -21.85 17.22
C LEU A 5 -13.15 -20.40 17.54
N LEU A 6 -11.90 -20.22 17.96
CA LEU A 6 -11.19 -18.95 17.82
C LEU A 6 -10.92 -18.76 16.32
N LEU A 7 -11.97 -18.41 15.60
CA LEU A 7 -11.89 -17.72 14.32
C LEU A 7 -11.30 -16.33 14.62
N PHE A 8 -9.99 -16.28 14.87
CA PHE A 8 -9.22 -15.14 14.39
C PHE A 8 -9.42 -15.18 12.89
N ALA A 9 -10.40 -14.41 12.40
CA ALA A 9 -10.45 -14.01 11.01
C ALA A 9 -9.10 -13.35 10.74
N GLN A 10 -8.16 -14.16 10.25
CA GLN A 10 -6.94 -13.71 9.62
C GLN A 10 -7.43 -12.67 8.63
N VAL A 11 -7.09 -11.39 8.86
CA VAL A 11 -7.53 -10.28 8.03
C VAL A 11 -6.71 -10.38 6.75
N THR A 12 -6.97 -11.40 5.94
CA THR A 12 -6.45 -11.48 4.59
C THR A 12 -7.19 -10.40 3.81
N PRO A 13 -6.48 -9.43 3.21
CA PRO A 13 -7.14 -8.43 2.37
C PRO A 13 -7.99 -9.17 1.34
N SER A 14 -9.25 -8.74 1.18
CA SER A 14 -10.10 -9.32 0.15
C SER A 14 -9.43 -9.15 -1.22
N ASP A 15 -9.74 -10.04 -2.17
CA ASP A 15 -9.17 -9.95 -3.54
C ASP A 15 -9.39 -8.57 -4.17
N ALA A 16 -10.46 -7.88 -3.78
CA ALA A 16 -10.74 -6.51 -4.20
C ALA A 16 -9.74 -5.50 -3.64
N VAL A 17 -9.40 -5.59 -2.35
CA VAL A 17 -8.40 -4.74 -1.69
C VAL A 17 -7.01 -5.03 -2.22
N ALA A 18 -6.64 -6.30 -2.38
CA ALA A 18 -5.36 -6.70 -2.97
C ALA A 18 -5.23 -6.16 -4.40
N GLY A 19 -6.24 -6.40 -5.25
CA GLY A 19 -6.23 -5.92 -6.63
C GLY A 19 -6.25 -4.40 -6.78
N TYR A 20 -6.68 -3.66 -5.75
CA TYR A 20 -6.57 -2.20 -5.69
C TYR A 20 -5.17 -1.74 -5.29
N ALA A 21 -4.58 -2.35 -4.25
CA ALA A 21 -3.21 -2.07 -3.85
C ALA A 21 -2.21 -2.36 -4.99
N ASP A 22 -2.38 -3.47 -5.70
CA ASP A 22 -1.57 -3.83 -6.87
C ASP A 22 -1.72 -2.81 -8.00
N CYS A 23 -2.93 -2.29 -8.20
CA CYS A 23 -3.16 -1.24 -9.19
C CYS A 23 -2.40 0.05 -8.83
N LEU A 24 -2.49 0.48 -7.56
CA LEU A 24 -1.77 1.67 -7.10
C LEU A 24 -0.26 1.48 -7.24
N SER A 25 0.27 0.38 -6.72
CA SER A 25 1.70 0.05 -6.79
C SER A 25 2.18 0.02 -8.24
N SER A 26 1.47 -0.70 -9.12
CA SER A 26 1.83 -0.79 -10.54
C SER A 26 1.80 0.57 -11.25
N ARG A 27 0.82 1.43 -10.96
CA ARG A 27 0.71 2.75 -11.59
C ARG A 27 1.77 3.72 -11.11
N ILE A 28 2.04 3.73 -9.80
CA ILE A 28 3.06 4.59 -9.20
C ILE A 28 4.44 4.17 -9.71
N ASN A 29 4.76 2.87 -9.67
CA ASN A 29 6.07 2.38 -10.10
C ASN A 29 6.28 2.42 -11.63
N ALA A 30 5.21 2.52 -12.42
CA ALA A 30 5.30 2.71 -13.87
C ALA A 30 5.50 4.18 -14.27
N ASP A 31 5.36 5.12 -13.32
CA ASP A 31 5.64 6.53 -13.60
C ASP A 31 7.16 6.72 -13.79
N PRO A 32 7.62 7.29 -14.92
CA PRO A 32 9.05 7.49 -15.17
C PRO A 32 9.76 8.30 -14.10
N ALA A 33 9.05 9.22 -13.43
CA ALA A 33 9.61 10.02 -12.34
C ALA A 33 9.93 9.17 -11.11
N MET A 34 9.33 7.98 -10.95
CA MET A 34 9.61 7.09 -9.82
C MET A 34 10.86 6.20 -10.04
N ILE A 35 11.52 6.28 -11.20
CA ILE A 35 12.85 5.67 -11.42
C ILE A 35 13.90 6.38 -10.56
N ASP A 36 13.80 7.71 -10.48
CA ASP A 36 14.56 8.57 -9.56
C ASP A 36 13.55 9.46 -8.82
N PRO A 37 12.95 8.97 -7.73
CA PRO A 37 11.80 9.59 -7.09
C PRO A 37 12.05 11.07 -6.77
N PRO A 38 11.13 11.99 -7.15
CA PRO A 38 11.31 13.41 -6.90
C PRO A 38 11.52 13.65 -5.40
N ALA A 39 12.48 14.49 -5.00
CA ALA A 39 12.71 14.82 -3.59
C ALA A 39 11.50 15.54 -2.95
N GLU A 40 10.73 16.27 -3.77
CA GLU A 40 9.54 16.97 -3.31
C GLU A 40 8.36 16.02 -3.08
N VAL A 41 7.83 16.05 -1.85
CA VAL A 41 6.62 15.31 -1.46
C VAL A 41 5.45 15.59 -2.41
N ALA A 42 5.23 16.86 -2.78
CA ALA A 42 4.13 17.25 -3.64
C ALA A 42 4.16 16.57 -5.01
N ALA A 43 5.36 16.38 -5.59
CA ALA A 43 5.51 15.70 -6.88
C ALA A 43 5.18 14.19 -6.76
N ARG A 44 5.64 13.54 -5.68
CA ARG A 44 5.29 12.12 -5.41
C ARG A 44 3.79 11.94 -5.15
N LEU A 45 3.16 12.88 -4.44
CA LEU A 45 1.71 12.86 -4.20
C LEU A 45 0.90 13.13 -5.47
N ALA A 46 1.39 13.94 -6.41
CA ALA A 46 0.73 14.13 -7.70
C ALA A 46 0.68 12.83 -8.53
N ILE A 47 1.73 12.01 -8.47
CA ILE A 47 1.78 10.67 -9.11
C ILE A 47 0.77 9.74 -8.44
N TYR A 48 0.70 9.75 -7.11
CA TYR A 48 -0.30 8.99 -6.35
C TYR A 48 -1.73 9.42 -6.68
N ASP A 49 -2.02 10.72 -6.76
CA ASP A 49 -3.35 11.24 -7.13
C ASP A 49 -3.74 10.86 -8.57
N ALA A 50 -2.77 10.79 -9.49
CA ALA A 50 -3.00 10.26 -10.83
C ALA A 50 -3.33 8.76 -10.79
N ALA A 51 -2.61 7.96 -10.01
CA ALA A 51 -2.88 6.54 -9.81
C ALA A 51 -4.26 6.30 -9.17
N LEU A 52 -4.66 7.11 -8.17
CA LEU A 52 -5.97 7.05 -7.53
C LEU A 52 -7.11 7.16 -8.56
N LYS A 53 -7.02 8.12 -9.49
CA LYS A 53 -8.04 8.32 -10.53
C LYS A 53 -8.19 7.10 -11.44
N LEU A 54 -7.06 6.47 -11.80
CA LEU A 54 -7.04 5.29 -12.66
C LEU A 54 -7.53 4.02 -11.94
N CYS A 55 -7.26 3.91 -10.64
CA CYS A 55 -7.63 2.74 -9.83
C CYS A 55 -8.99 2.86 -9.14
N ALA A 56 -9.62 4.04 -9.13
CA ALA A 56 -10.94 4.30 -8.56
C ALA A 56 -12.05 3.30 -8.97
N PRO A 57 -12.11 2.80 -10.23
CA PRO A 57 -13.11 1.80 -10.61
C PRO A 57 -13.03 0.50 -9.80
N LYS A 58 -11.83 0.07 -9.36
CA LYS A 58 -11.65 -1.16 -8.57
C LYS A 58 -12.29 -1.05 -7.19
N ARG A 59 -12.28 0.16 -6.61
CA ARG A 59 -12.99 0.48 -5.37
C ARG A 59 -14.51 0.49 -5.55
N LYS A 60 -15.01 1.02 -6.66
CA LYS A 60 -16.46 1.11 -6.94
C LYS A 60 -17.12 -0.27 -7.12
N SER A 61 -16.36 -1.26 -7.57
CA SER A 61 -16.84 -2.64 -7.73
C SER A 61 -16.75 -3.47 -6.45
N ALA A 62 -16.25 -2.91 -5.35
CA ALA A 62 -16.02 -3.63 -4.11
C ALA A 62 -17.20 -3.52 -3.14
N ARG A 63 -17.21 -4.41 -2.15
CA ARG A 63 -18.29 -4.47 -1.16
C ARG A 63 -18.10 -3.40 -0.08
N PRO A 64 -19.18 -2.87 0.53
CA PRO A 64 -19.07 -1.81 1.54
C PRO A 64 -18.19 -2.17 2.74
N GLU A 65 -18.15 -3.45 3.14
CA GLU A 65 -17.30 -3.95 4.22
C GLU A 65 -15.80 -3.76 3.98
N ASP A 66 -15.37 -3.63 2.72
CA ASP A 66 -13.97 -3.44 2.34
C ASP A 66 -13.55 -1.96 2.37
N ALA A 67 -14.51 -1.02 2.51
CA ALA A 67 -14.25 0.43 2.44
C ALA A 67 -13.13 0.89 3.38
N ALA A 68 -13.19 0.46 4.65
CA ALA A 68 -12.19 0.83 5.65
C ALA A 68 -10.80 0.26 5.35
N MET A 69 -10.70 -0.85 4.61
CA MET A 69 -9.40 -1.39 4.19
C MET A 69 -8.81 -0.60 3.03
N PHE A 70 -9.62 -0.17 2.06
CA PHE A 70 -9.11 0.69 1.00
C PHE A 70 -8.60 2.02 1.54
N ASP A 71 -9.28 2.61 2.53
CA ASP A 71 -8.83 3.85 3.18
C ASP A 71 -7.49 3.66 3.91
N LYS A 72 -7.26 2.47 4.49
CA LYS A 72 -5.96 2.12 5.08
C LYS A 72 -4.87 1.97 4.04
N VAL A 73 -5.16 1.34 2.90
CA VAL A 73 -4.20 1.24 1.77
C VAL A 73 -3.81 2.64 1.31
N ASP A 74 -4.77 3.53 1.10
CA ASP A 74 -4.50 4.92 0.71
C ASP A 74 -3.60 5.65 1.70
N ALA A 75 -3.97 5.60 2.97
CA ALA A 75 -3.23 6.28 4.02
C ALA A 75 -1.80 5.74 4.12
N SER A 76 -1.63 4.42 3.99
CA SER A 76 -0.32 3.76 4.02
C SER A 76 0.53 4.16 2.81
N THR A 77 -0.02 4.08 1.59
CA THR A 77 0.70 4.48 0.37
C THR A 77 1.08 5.95 0.40
N ARG A 78 0.17 6.84 0.80
CA ARG A 78 0.45 8.26 0.96
C ARG A 78 1.59 8.49 1.95
N LYS A 79 1.54 7.85 3.12
CA LYS A 79 2.57 8.01 4.16
C LYS A 79 3.96 7.61 3.67
N VAL A 80 4.07 6.51 2.92
CA VAL A 80 5.35 6.08 2.32
C VAL A 80 5.88 7.12 1.32
N LEU A 81 5.00 7.77 0.55
CA LEU A 81 5.40 8.80 -0.40
C LEU A 81 5.71 10.15 0.27
N GLU A 82 5.11 10.44 1.41
CA GLU A 82 5.46 11.60 2.23
C GLU A 82 6.86 11.45 2.84
N ASP A 83 7.19 10.24 3.31
CA ASP A 83 8.47 9.95 3.96
C ASP A 83 9.03 8.58 3.50
N PRO A 84 9.70 8.54 2.34
CA PRO A 84 10.27 7.30 1.81
C PRO A 84 11.46 6.79 2.64
N VAL A 85 12.19 7.69 3.32
CA VAL A 85 13.39 7.33 4.11
C VAL A 85 13.01 6.52 5.34
N SER A 86 11.92 6.87 6.03
CA SER A 86 11.39 6.06 7.14
C SER A 86 10.91 4.66 6.70
N ALA A 87 10.59 4.46 5.41
CA ALA A 87 10.19 3.15 4.89
C ALA A 87 11.40 2.25 4.59
N GLU A 88 12.51 2.82 4.11
CA GLU A 88 13.77 2.08 3.85
C GLU A 88 14.51 1.68 5.14
N GLN A 89 14.37 2.46 6.22
CA GLN A 89 15.00 2.14 7.51
C GLN A 89 14.49 0.85 8.16
N VAL A 90 13.34 0.31 7.72
CA VAL A 90 12.83 -0.98 8.21
C VAL A 90 13.58 -2.17 7.59
N ASP A 91 14.15 -1.99 6.39
CA ASP A 91 14.97 -3.01 5.70
C ASP A 91 16.47 -2.88 6.00
N GLY A 92 16.94 -1.68 6.39
CA GLY A 92 18.35 -1.41 6.70
C GLY A 92 18.88 -2.05 8.00
N ASP A 93 18.01 -2.38 8.95
CA ASP A 93 18.41 -2.99 10.25
C ASP A 93 18.73 -4.49 10.13
N LEU A 94 18.55 -5.11 8.94
CA LEU A 94 18.98 -6.47 8.65
C LEU A 94 20.39 -6.54 8.03
N ALA A 95 20.97 -5.40 7.62
CA ALA A 95 22.30 -5.36 7.03
C ALA A 95 23.44 -5.42 8.07
N ASP A 96 23.12 -5.18 9.35
CA ASP A 96 24.10 -5.14 10.46
C ASP A 96 24.07 -6.40 11.36
N VAL A 97 23.48 -7.50 10.88
CA VAL A 97 23.61 -8.80 11.55
C VAL A 97 24.96 -9.41 11.15
N PRO A 98 25.95 -9.51 12.07
CA PRO A 98 27.18 -10.23 11.76
C PRO A 98 26.82 -11.68 11.48
N ARG A 99 27.06 -12.12 10.24
CA ARG A 99 26.93 -13.53 9.85
C ARG A 99 27.92 -14.36 10.68
N PRO A 100 27.51 -15.52 11.23
CA PRO A 100 28.41 -16.40 11.98
C PRO A 100 29.53 -16.97 11.10
#